data_AF-A0A2G2WIB2-F1
#
_entry.id   AF-A0A2G2WIB2-F1
#
_cell.length_a   1.000
_cell.length_b   1.000
_cell.length_c   1.000
_cell.angle_alpha   90.00
_cell.angle_beta   90.00
_cell.angle_gamma   90.00
#
_symmetry.space_group_name_H-M   'P 1'
#
loop_
_entity.id
_entity.type
_entity.pdbx_description
1 polymer ?
#
loop_
_entity_poly.entity_id
_entity_poly.type
_entity_poly.pdbx_seq_one_letter_code
_entity_poly.pdbx_strand_id
1 'polypeptide(L)' 'MFSQLYVAMGERVVEELILGKSEITSGPSDDLKQATKFTRTMVTNFGMKKELDLLTHNYDDDGKSMSIDTRLLIV' A
#
# COMPACT_ATOMS: atom_id res chain seq x y z
N MET A 1 6.70 -8.49 -6.14
CA MET A 1 5.99 -7.48 -5.33
C MET A 1 4.78 -6.93 -6.06
N PHE A 2 4.92 -6.31 -7.25
CA PHE A 2 3.76 -5.86 -8.03
C PHE A 2 2.72 -6.97 -8.32
N SER A 3 3.16 -8.20 -8.58
CA SER A 3 2.26 -9.35 -8.73
C SER A 3 1.37 -9.60 -7.50
N GLN A 4 1.92 -9.51 -6.28
CA GLN A 4 1.17 -9.68 -5.04
C GLN A 4 0.18 -8.54 -4.82
N LEU A 5 0.59 -7.32 -5.17
CA LEU A 5 -0.29 -6.15 -5.13
C LEU A 5 -1.46 -6.31 -6.10
N TYR A 6 -1.22 -6.78 -7.32
CA TYR A 6 -2.28 -7.01 -8.30
C TYR A 6 -3.26 -8.11 -7.86
N VAL A 7 -2.76 -9.20 -7.29
CA VAL A 7 -3.62 -10.27 -6.76
C VAL A 7 -4.49 -9.74 -5.62
N ALA A 8 -3.90 -9.03 -4.65
CA ALA A 8 -4.64 -8.48 -3.51
C ALA A 8 -5.68 -7.42 -3.92
N MET A 9 -5.45 -6.68 -5.00
CA MET A 9 -6.44 -5.70 -5.51
C MET A 9 -7.50 -6.33 -6.42
N GLY A 10 -7.32 -7.58 -6.84
CA GLY A 10 -8.21 -8.26 -7.77
C GLY A 10 -9.64 -8.38 -7.25
N GLU A 11 -9.81 -8.77 -5.99
CA GLU A 11 -11.14 -8.93 -5.38
C GLU A 11 -11.93 -7.61 -5.38
N ARG A 12 -11.27 -6.51 -4.99
CA ARG A 12 -11.88 -5.17 -5.01
C ARG A 12 -12.26 -4.74 -6.43
N VAL A 13 -11.42 -5.01 -7.42
CA VAL A 13 -11.71 -4.69 -8.82
C VAL A 13 -12.92 -5.50 -9.31
N VAL A 14 -12.99 -6.79 -8.98
CA VAL A 14 -14.10 -7.66 -9.36
C VAL A 14 -15.41 -7.19 -8.72
N GLU A 15 -15.40 -6.86 -7.42
CA GLU A 15 -16.58 -6.31 -6.73
C GLU A 15 -17.08 -5.03 -7.42
N GLU A 16 -16.19 -4.09 -7.71
CA GLU A 16 -16.59 -2.82 -8.34
C GLU A 16 -17.15 -3.03 -9.76
N LEU A 17 -16.59 -3.97 -10.52
CA LEU A 17 -17.04 -4.27 -11.88
C LEU A 17 -18.38 -5.02 -11.93
N ILE A 18 -18.64 -5.92 -10.97
CA ILE A 18 -19.84 -6.76 -10.97
C ILE A 18 -20.98 -6.14 -10.17
N LEU A 19 -20.70 -5.63 -8.97
CA LEU A 19 -21.70 -5.10 -8.04
C LEU A 19 -21.94 -3.60 -8.25
N GLY A 20 -20.95 -2.89 -8.82
CA GLY A 20 -20.97 -1.44 -8.95
C GLY A 20 -20.50 -0.73 -7.68
N LYS A 21 -20.15 0.56 -7.82
CA LYS A 21 -19.54 1.36 -6.74
C LYS A 21 -20.42 1.53 -5.49
N SER A 22 -21.75 1.39 -5.62
CA SER A 22 -22.68 1.54 -4.50
C SER A 22 -22.77 0.31 -3.62
N GLU A 23 -22.38 -0.86 -4.12
CA GLU A 23 -22.60 -2.17 -3.47
C GLU A 23 -21.28 -2.86 -3.10
N ILE A 24 -20.24 -2.07 -2.82
CA ILE A 24 -18.93 -2.60 -2.41
C ILE A 24 -19.03 -3.16 -1.00
N THR A 25 -18.43 -4.33 -0.76
CA THR A 25 -18.51 -5.01 0.52
C THR A 25 -17.24 -4.88 1.35
N SER A 26 -17.23 -5.45 2.57
CA SER A 26 -16.04 -5.57 3.41
C SER A 26 -15.23 -6.84 3.15
N GLY A 27 -15.65 -7.69 2.21
CA GLY A 27 -14.99 -8.93 1.83
C GLY A 27 -13.48 -8.79 1.60
N PRO A 28 -13.03 -7.88 0.70
CA PRO A 28 -11.61 -7.73 0.37
C PRO A 28 -10.80 -6.96 1.43
N SER A 29 -11.31 -6.78 2.65
CA SER A 29 -10.67 -5.94 3.67
C SER A 29 -9.28 -6.42 4.08
N ASP A 30 -9.06 -7.73 4.18
CA ASP A 30 -7.76 -8.29 4.54
C ASP A 30 -6.75 -8.23 3.39
N ASP A 31 -7.22 -8.38 2.15
CA ASP A 31 -6.38 -8.19 0.96
C ASP A 31 -5.96 -6.72 0.80
N LEU A 32 -6.87 -5.77 1.08
CA LEU A 32 -6.57 -4.34 1.09
C LEU A 32 -5.53 -3.98 2.17
N LYS A 33 -5.61 -4.59 3.36
CA LYS A 33 -4.57 -4.43 4.40
C LYS A 33 -3.23 -4.97 3.93
N GLN A 34 -3.20 -6.16 3.31
CA GLN A 34 -1.98 -6.77 2.79
C GLN A 34 -1.38 -5.94 1.66
N ALA A 35 -2.19 -5.47 0.71
CA ALA A 35 -1.79 -4.56 -0.37
C ALA A 35 -1.13 -3.29 0.17
N THR A 36 -1.75 -2.69 1.20
CA THR A 36 -1.21 -1.49 1.88
C THR A 36 0.14 -1.79 2.52
N LYS A 37 0.27 -2.93 3.22
CA LYS A 37 1.52 -3.36 3.84
C LYS A 37 2.63 -3.58 2.80
N PHE A 38 2.34 -4.29 1.71
CA PHE A 38 3.30 -4.51 0.63
C PHE A 38 3.75 -3.19 0.00
N THR A 39 2.81 -2.29 -0.29
CA THR A 39 3.09 -0.98 -0.87
C THR A 39 3.99 -0.16 0.06
N ARG A 40 3.70 -0.17 1.36
CA ARG A 40 4.54 0.49 2.36
C ARG A 40 5.96 -0.05 2.34
N THR A 41 6.15 -1.37 2.35
CA THR A 41 7.48 -1.99 2.24
C THR A 41 8.20 -1.65 0.93
N MET A 42 7.48 -1.59 -0.20
CA MET A 42 8.05 -1.18 -1.50
C MET A 42 8.63 0.23 -1.43
N VAL A 43 7.90 1.14 -0.80
CA VAL A 43 8.28 2.55 -0.69
C VAL A 43 9.37 2.76 0.36
N THR A 44 9.27 2.12 1.53
CA THR A 44 10.18 2.36 2.66
C THR A 44 11.46 1.55 2.58
N ASN A 45 11.40 0.27 2.20
CA ASN A 45 12.55 -0.63 2.31
C ASN A 45 13.27 -0.81 0.98
N PHE A 46 12.58 -0.58 -0.14
CA PHE A 46 13.12 -0.80 -1.48
C PHE A 46 13.24 0.47 -2.30
N GLY A 47 12.89 1.64 -1.74
CA GLY A 47 13.06 2.92 -2.42
C GLY A 47 12.27 3.03 -3.73
N MET A 48 11.14 2.31 -3.86
CA MET A 48 10.36 2.26 -5.11
C MET A 48 9.56 3.55 -5.39
N LYS A 49 9.76 4.58 -4.57
CA LYS A 49 9.28 5.95 -4.82
C LYS A 49 10.49 6.84 -5.10
N LYS A 50 10.48 7.50 -6.26
CA LYS A 50 11.62 8.29 -6.76
C LYS A 50 12.09 9.36 -5.78
N GLU A 51 11.18 9.97 -5.02
CA GLU A 51 11.48 11.03 -4.05
C GLU A 51 12.15 10.52 -2.76
N LEU A 52 12.06 9.22 -2.47
CA LEU A 52 12.69 8.60 -1.29
C LEU A 52 14.09 8.02 -1.61
N ASP A 53 14.38 7.78 -2.89
CA ASP A 53 15.62 7.16 -3.38
C ASP A 53 15.88 5.76 -2.75
N LEU A 54 17.01 5.12 -3.06
CA LEU A 54 17.41 3.79 -2.57
C LEU A 54 17.80 3.75 -1.07
N LEU A 55 17.10 4.51 -0.22
CA LEU A 55 17.30 4.54 1.22
C LEU A 55 16.26 3.65 1.91
N THR A 56 16.75 2.76 2.78
CA THR A 56 15.89 1.96 3.64
C THR A 56 15.44 2.79 4.83
N HIS A 57 14.15 3.11 4.89
CA HIS A 57 13.52 3.77 6.02
C HIS A 57 12.86 2.74 6.93
N ASN A 58 13.21 2.76 8.23
CA ASN A 58 12.49 1.96 9.22
C ASN A 58 11.13 2.62 9.50
N TYR A 59 10.04 1.89 9.24
CA TYR A 59 8.67 2.35 9.48
C TYR A 59 8.00 1.60 10.66
N ASP A 60 8.74 0.84 11.46
CA ASP A 60 8.19 0.03 12.57
C ASP A 60 7.49 0.89 13.65
N ASP A 61 7.84 2.18 13.74
CA ASP A 61 7.26 3.14 14.68
C ASP A 61 6.20 4.07 14.07
N ASP A 62 5.59 3.64 12.96
CA ASP A 62 4.69 4.45 12.12
C ASP A 62 5.36 5.69 11.51
N GLY A 63 6.68 5.63 11.31
CA GLY A 63 7.48 6.69 10.72
C GLY A 63 7.79 7.83 11.68
N LYS A 64 7.51 7.71 12.98
CA LYS A 64 7.72 8.78 13.98
C LYS A 64 9.18 9.26 14.06
N SER A 65 10.13 8.36 13.80
CA SER A 65 11.56 8.64 13.72
C SER A 65 11.99 9.37 12.45
N MET A 66 11.10 9.49 11.46
CA MET A 66 11.37 10.13 10.18
C MET A 66 10.95 11.61 10.19
N SER A 67 11.58 12.40 9.32
CA SER A 67 11.12 13.77 9.03
C SER A 67 9.65 13.77 8.58
N ILE A 68 8.93 14.85 8.90
CA ILE A 68 7.55 15.08 8.42
C ILE A 68 7.50 15.01 6.89
N ASP A 69 8.47 15.62 6.21
CA ASP A 69 8.54 15.64 4.74
C ASP A 69 8.66 14.20 4.19
N THR A 70 9.49 13.38 4.83
CA THR A 70 9.68 11.99 4.42
C THR A 70 8.44 11.14 4.72
N ARG A 71 7.77 11.36 5.86
CA ARG A 71 6.48 10.71 6.18
C ARG A 71 5.42 11.02 5.15
N LEU A 72 5.29 12.28 4.74
CA LEU A 72 4.33 12.72 3.71
C LEU A 72 4.54 12.03 2.36
N LEU A 73 5.75 11.52 2.10
CA LEU A 73 6.02 10.77 0.89
C LEU A 73 5.57 9.29 0.97
N ILE A 74 5.29 8.77 2.16
CA ILE A 74 4.94 7.35 2.38
C ILE A 74 3.43 7.15 2.54
N VAL A 75 2.69 8.17 2.98
CA VAL A 75 1.22 8.13 3.18
C VAL A 75 0.44 8.36 1.89
#